data_AF-A0A8H4PHV0-F1
#
_entry.id   AF-A0A8H4PHV0-F1
#
_cell.length_a   1.000
_cell.length_b   1.000
_cell.length_c   1.000
_cell.angle_alpha   90.00
_cell.angle_beta   90.00
_cell.angle_gamma   90.00
#
_symmetry.space_group_name_H-M   'P 1'
#
loop_
_entity.id
_entity.type
_entity.pdbx_description
1 polymer ?
#
loop_
_entity_poly.entity_id
_entity_poly.type
_entity_poly.pdbx_seq_one_letter_code
_entity_poly.pdbx_strand_id
1 'polypeptide(L)'
;MAEPTNTPVPASTPRATSPAPPLPVFSHPGSPFSPTKLPMASSKPRVLHIGDPIKYNPETYIRFVTQCEVVRPSAEERQRPEFIKALKERRWGDFQA
;
A
#
# COMPACT_ATOMS: atom_id res chain seq x y z
N MET A 1 -15.80 73.75 9.66
CA MET A 1 -15.30 72.65 10.51
C MET A 1 -16.11 71.42 10.14
N ALA A 2 -15.59 70.57 9.24
CA ALA A 2 -16.29 69.37 8.79
C ALA A 2 -15.87 68.16 9.63
N GLU A 3 -16.85 67.34 9.99
CA GLU A 3 -16.81 66.24 10.94
C GLU A 3 -16.00 65.03 10.42
N PRO A 4 -15.21 64.33 11.26
CA PRO A 4 -14.49 63.12 10.84
C PRO A 4 -15.40 61.88 10.88
N THR A 5 -15.71 61.40 9.67
CA THR A 5 -16.08 60.04 9.22
C THR A 5 -16.17 58.94 10.29
N ASN A 6 -17.41 58.51 10.55
CA ASN A 6 -17.77 57.21 11.11
C ASN A 6 -17.40 56.11 10.10
N THR A 7 -16.49 55.19 10.46
CA THR A 7 -16.27 53.98 9.66
C THR A 7 -17.23 52.88 10.16
N PRO A 8 -18.21 52.44 9.35
CA PRO A 8 -19.10 51.36 9.75
C PRO A 8 -18.34 50.03 9.81
N VAL A 9 -18.55 49.29 10.89
CA VAL A 9 -18.11 47.88 10.99
C VAL A 9 -18.83 47.05 9.93
N PRO A 10 -18.12 46.27 9.08
CA PRO A 10 -18.80 45.36 8.18
C PRO A 10 -19.40 44.21 9.00
N ALA A 11 -20.72 44.21 9.10
CA ALA A 11 -21.50 43.05 9.50
C ALA A 11 -21.34 41.91 8.49
N SER A 12 -21.41 40.69 9.00
CA SER A 12 -21.73 39.47 8.26
C SER A 12 -20.66 39.00 7.28
N THR A 13 -19.67 38.24 7.78
CA THR A 13 -19.13 37.16 6.95
C THR A 13 -20.27 36.14 6.77
N PRO A 14 -20.78 35.89 5.56
CA PRO A 14 -21.64 34.73 5.37
C PRO A 14 -20.80 33.50 5.70
N ARG A 15 -21.24 32.68 6.66
CA ARG A 15 -20.75 31.31 6.80
C ARG A 15 -21.06 30.63 5.46
N ALA A 16 -20.03 30.39 4.65
CA ALA A 16 -20.16 29.61 3.44
C ALA A 16 -20.60 28.19 3.83
N THR A 17 -21.90 27.95 3.88
CA THR A 17 -22.46 26.61 3.87
C THR A 17 -22.39 26.11 2.43
N SER A 18 -21.17 25.87 1.96
CA SER A 18 -20.93 25.11 0.74
C SER A 18 -21.27 23.65 1.07
N PRO A 19 -22.26 23.03 0.41
CA PRO A 19 -22.48 21.60 0.55
C PRO A 19 -21.20 20.90 0.08
N ALA A 20 -20.60 20.07 0.93
CA ALA A 20 -19.52 19.21 0.49
C ALA A 20 -20.03 18.40 -0.72
N PRO A 21 -19.29 18.33 -1.85
CA PRO A 21 -19.63 17.39 -2.90
C PRO A 21 -19.63 15.98 -2.28
N PRO A 22 -20.59 15.11 -2.61
CA PRO A 22 -20.53 13.73 -2.17
C PRO A 22 -19.21 13.15 -2.66
N LEU A 23 -18.41 12.62 -1.73
CA LEU A 23 -17.24 11.83 -2.07
C LEU A 23 -17.71 10.75 -3.06
N PRO A 24 -17.04 10.54 -4.20
CA PRO A 24 -17.34 9.39 -5.02
C PRO A 24 -17.04 8.16 -4.17
N VAL A 25 -18.10 7.47 -3.74
CA VAL A 25 -18.01 6.09 -3.27
C VAL A 25 -17.53 5.32 -4.48
N PHE A 26 -16.22 5.08 -4.55
CA PHE A 26 -15.61 4.21 -5.54
C PHE A 26 -16.02 2.76 -5.26
N SER A 27 -17.28 2.45 -5.51
CA SER A 27 -17.72 1.09 -5.81
C SER A 27 -17.42 0.86 -7.27
N HIS A 28 -16.26 0.27 -7.56
CA HIS A 28 -15.98 -0.30 -8.87
C HIS A 28 -16.56 -1.73 -8.93
N PRO A 29 -17.68 -1.99 -9.61
CA PRO A 29 -18.00 -3.33 -10.07
C PRO A 29 -17.11 -3.61 -11.28
N GLY A 30 -15.97 -4.27 -11.05
CA GLY A 30 -15.04 -4.61 -12.14
C GLY A 30 -13.63 -4.09 -11.92
N SER A 31 -13.06 -4.43 -10.76
CA SER A 31 -11.61 -4.46 -10.62
C SER A 31 -11.06 -5.66 -11.41
N PRO A 32 -10.11 -5.49 -12.34
CA PRO A 32 -9.42 -6.61 -12.99
C PRO A 32 -8.41 -7.30 -12.05
N PHE A 33 -8.33 -6.87 -10.78
CA PHE A 33 -7.75 -7.70 -9.74
C PHE A 33 -8.67 -8.91 -9.57
N SER A 34 -8.40 -9.92 -10.39
CA SER A 34 -8.75 -11.30 -10.09
C SER A 34 -8.45 -11.49 -8.60
N PRO A 35 -9.41 -11.87 -7.75
CA PRO A 35 -9.03 -12.53 -6.53
C PRO A 35 -8.33 -13.79 -7.03
N THR A 36 -7.00 -13.75 -7.09
CA THR A 36 -6.19 -14.96 -7.24
C THR A 36 -6.79 -15.90 -6.22
N LYS A 37 -7.44 -16.94 -6.74
CA LYS A 37 -8.04 -18.05 -6.03
C LYS A 37 -7.10 -18.39 -4.89
N LEU A 38 -7.34 -17.84 -3.69
CA LEU A 38 -6.61 -18.21 -2.51
C LEU A 38 -7.01 -19.67 -2.31
N PRO A 39 -6.12 -20.65 -2.55
CA PRO A 39 -6.48 -22.02 -2.25
C PRO A 39 -6.81 -22.02 -0.75
N MET A 40 -7.98 -22.54 -0.41
CA MET A 40 -8.35 -22.87 0.95
C MET A 40 -7.29 -23.82 1.50
N ALA A 41 -6.25 -23.25 2.09
CA ALA A 41 -5.32 -23.90 2.96
C ALA A 41 -4.97 -22.83 3.98
N SER A 42 -5.28 -23.10 5.23
CA SER A 42 -4.97 -22.34 6.43
C SER A 42 -3.46 -22.24 6.67
N SER A 43 -2.73 -21.69 5.69
CA SER A 43 -1.29 -21.64 5.60
C SER A 43 -0.86 -20.19 5.41
N LYS A 44 0.20 -19.79 6.11
CA LYS A 44 0.75 -18.43 6.04
C LYS A 44 1.07 -18.06 4.59
N PRO A 45 0.77 -16.84 4.13
CA PRO A 45 1.09 -16.43 2.76
C PRO A 45 2.60 -16.51 2.54
N ARG A 46 3.00 -16.99 1.35
CA ARG A 46 4.40 -17.08 0.96
C ARG A 46 4.84 -15.78 0.31
N VAL A 47 5.96 -15.24 0.80
CA VAL A 47 6.54 -13.98 0.31
C VAL A 47 7.97 -14.21 -0.14
N LEU A 48 8.29 -13.82 -1.38
CA LEU A 48 9.62 -13.89 -1.94
C LEU A 48 10.37 -12.59 -1.65
N HIS A 49 11.25 -12.61 -0.66
CA HIS A 49 12.03 -11.43 -0.28
C HIS A 49 13.29 -11.30 -1.14
N ILE A 50 13.27 -10.32 -2.05
CA ILE A 50 14.38 -10.00 -2.94
C ILE A 50 15.22 -8.87 -2.37
N GLY A 51 16.51 -9.14 -2.15
CA GLY A 51 17.47 -8.14 -1.70
C GLY A 51 18.09 -8.45 -0.34
N ASP A 52 18.71 -7.42 0.24
CA ASP A 52 19.44 -7.56 1.50
C ASP A 52 18.50 -7.55 2.71
N PRO A 53 18.97 -8.01 3.89
CA PRO A 53 18.20 -7.92 5.12
C PRO A 53 17.76 -6.48 5.42
N ILE A 54 16.60 -6.36 6.06
CA ILE A 54 16.04 -5.07 6.46
C ILE A 54 17.00 -4.37 7.43
N LYS A 55 17.45 -3.16 7.04
CA LYS A 55 18.36 -2.33 7.84
C LYS A 55 17.63 -1.50 8.90
N TYR A 56 16.37 -1.14 8.65
CA TYR A 56 15.60 -0.22 9.48
C TYR A 56 14.34 -0.89 10.00
N ASN A 57 14.00 -0.67 11.27
CA ASN A 57 12.80 -1.21 11.92
C ASN A 57 12.72 -2.76 11.93
N PRO A 58 13.74 -3.45 12.46
CA PRO A 58 13.83 -4.92 12.43
C PRO A 58 12.68 -5.60 13.19
N GLU A 59 12.14 -4.97 14.24
CA GLU A 59 11.02 -5.52 15.01
C GLU A 59 9.77 -5.73 14.14
N THR A 60 9.49 -4.78 13.25
CA THR A 60 8.36 -4.91 12.31
C THR A 60 8.59 -6.05 11.32
N TYR A 61 9.84 -6.23 10.86
CA TYR A 61 10.20 -7.36 10.01
C TYR A 61 10.02 -8.71 10.72
N ILE A 62 10.39 -8.81 12.00
CA ILE A 62 10.20 -10.03 12.79
C ILE A 62 8.72 -10.38 12.91
N ARG A 63 7.86 -9.39 13.18
CA ARG A 63 6.41 -9.59 13.22
C ARG A 63 5.86 -10.06 11.87
N PHE A 64 6.35 -9.48 10.78
CA PHE A 64 6.01 -9.88 9.42
C PHE A 64 6.43 -11.33 9.11
N VAL A 65 7.68 -11.71 9.41
CA VAL A 65 8.19 -13.09 9.22
C VAL A 65 7.45 -14.10 10.10
N THR A 66 6.87 -13.67 11.22
CA THR A 66 6.03 -14.55 12.05
C THR A 66 4.69 -14.87 11.38
N GLN A 67 4.15 -13.92 10.63
CA GLN A 67 2.83 -14.01 9.97
C GLN A 67 2.91 -14.60 8.56
N CYS A 68 4.04 -14.47 7.89
CA CYS A 68 4.26 -14.89 6.51
C CYS A 68 5.38 -15.93 6.41
N GLU A 69 5.33 -16.80 5.41
CA GLU A 69 6.46 -17.65 5.07
C GLU A 69 7.38 -16.90 4.10
N VAL A 70 8.49 -16.37 4.62
CA VAL A 70 9.41 -15.55 3.82
C VAL A 70 10.55 -16.40 3.24
N VAL A 71 10.61 -16.50 1.92
CA VAL A 71 11.69 -17.17 1.19
C VAL A 71 12.70 -16.14 0.72
N ARG A 72 13.99 -16.36 1.00
CA ARG A 72 15.09 -15.49 0.56
C ARG A 72 16.02 -16.24 -0.40
N PRO A 73 16.08 -15.85 -1.69
CA PRO A 73 17.08 -16.36 -2.62
C PRO A 73 18.50 -16.00 -2.18
N SER A 74 19.44 -16.90 -2.43
CA SER A 74 20.87 -16.63 -2.23
C SER A 74 21.40 -15.60 -3.23
N ALA A 75 22.62 -15.10 -3.01
CA ALA A 75 23.21 -14.05 -3.85
C ALA A 75 23.39 -14.46 -5.32
N GLU A 76 23.66 -15.74 -5.56
CA GLU A 76 23.81 -16.33 -6.90
C GLU A 76 22.47 -16.39 -7.62
N GLU A 77 21.41 -16.79 -6.93
CA GLU A 77 20.07 -16.90 -7.50
C GLU A 77 19.40 -15.54 -7.73
N ARG A 78 19.91 -14.49 -7.08
CA ARG A 78 19.50 -13.09 -7.29
C ARG A 78 20.07 -12.51 -8.58
N GLN A 79 21.08 -13.16 -9.19
CA GLN A 79 21.59 -12.73 -10.48
C GLN A 79 20.48 -12.83 -11.52
N ARG A 80 20.30 -11.77 -12.32
CA ARG A 80 19.24 -11.68 -13.32
C ARG A 80 19.01 -12.95 -14.16
N PRO A 81 20.05 -13.62 -14.72
CA PRO A 81 19.84 -14.84 -15.50
C PRO A 81 19.34 -16.02 -14.65
N GLU A 82 19.93 -16.26 -13.49
CA GLU A 82 19.53 -17.35 -12.59
C GLU A 82 18.16 -17.10 -11.96
N PHE A 83 17.84 -15.85 -11.66
CA PHE A 83 16.55 -15.45 -11.13
C PHE A 83 15.42 -15.81 -12.09
N ILE A 84 15.57 -15.46 -13.39
CA ILE A 84 14.59 -15.79 -14.42
C ILE A 84 14.45 -17.32 -14.57
N LYS A 85 15.56 -18.04 -14.53
CA LYS A 85 15.56 -19.51 -14.62
C LYS A 85 14.80 -20.13 -13.44
N ALA A 86 15.11 -19.70 -12.22
CA ALA A 86 14.47 -20.17 -11.00
C ALA A 86 12.97 -19.84 -10.94
N LEU A 87 12.54 -18.68 -11.49
CA LEU A 87 11.12 -18.36 -11.66
C LEU A 87 10.41 -19.33 -12.61
N LYS A 88 11.04 -19.67 -13.75
CA LYS A 88 10.49 -20.64 -14.72
C LYS A 88 10.42 -22.06 -14.14
N GLU A 89 11.43 -22.44 -13.36
CA GLU A 89 11.50 -23.73 -12.66
C GLU A 89 10.58 -23.79 -11.43
N ARG A 90 9.91 -22.68 -11.08
CA ARG A 90 9.11 -22.52 -9.85
C ARG A 90 9.88 -22.96 -8.60
N ARG A 91 11.17 -22.65 -8.54
CA ARG A 91 12.09 -23.14 -7.49
C ARG A 91 11.68 -22.71 -6.09
N TRP A 92 11.05 -21.55 -5.96
CA TRP A 92 10.52 -21.04 -4.68
C TRP A 92 9.04 -21.36 -4.44
N GLY A 93 8.42 -22.14 -5.33
CA GLY A 93 6.99 -22.48 -5.28
C GLY A 93 6.08 -21.32 -5.67
N ASP A 94 4.80 -21.46 -5.33
CA ASP A 94 3.80 -20.41 -5.50
C ASP A 94 3.91 -19.39 -4.36
N PHE A 95 4.09 -18.12 -4.69
CA PHE A 95 4.18 -17.01 -3.75
C PHE A 95 3.19 -15.92 -4.13
N GLN A 96 2.70 -15.20 -3.12
CA GLN A 96 1.65 -14.20 -3.28
C GLN A 96 2.20 -12.77 -3.30
N ALA A 97 3.45 -12.56 -2.84
CA ALA A 97 4.17 -11.28 -2.88
C ALA A 97 5.67 -11.49 -3.06
#